data_AF-A0A554LV71-F1
#
_entry.id   AF-A0A554LV71-F1
#
_cell.length_a   1.000
_cell.length_b   1.000
_cell.length_c   1.000
_cell.angle_alpha   90.00
_cell.angle_beta   90.00
_cell.angle_gamma   90.00
#
_symmetry.space_group_name_H-M   'P 1'
#
loop_
_entity.id
_entity.type
_entity.pdbx_description
1 polymer ?
#
loop_
_entity_poly.entity_id
_entity_poly.type
_entity_poly.pdbx_seq_one_letter_code
_entity_poly.pdbx_strand_id
1 'polypeptide(L)'
;MDWTQAISDSYTIISERITAFIPNLLGAVVILLVGWLVGWALALLVDKVLRALGLKSLLEAAKVEQLWKRAEVDFDTIALISGLVKWIVYIVFFIAATDTLRLTAISDFLTSILDYVPSAVAGGAIMLIGAILATFLAKVVQATIRALNLSFADLSANVTRYAVLIFALLAALAQLGVAEALIRTLFTGIVAMIAIAGGFN
;
A
#
# COMPACT_ATOMS: atom_id res chain seq x y z
N MET A 1 -2.22 -51.40 -18.21
CA MET A 1 -1.55 -50.74 -17.06
C MET A 1 -1.87 -51.59 -15.85
N ASP A 2 -0.85 -52.23 -15.29
CA ASP A 2 -1.01 -53.17 -14.16
C ASP A 2 -1.24 -52.36 -12.87
N TRP A 3 -2.29 -52.65 -12.11
CA TRP A 3 -2.63 -51.88 -10.89
C TRP A 3 -1.51 -51.92 -9.84
N THR A 4 -0.67 -52.96 -9.89
CA THR A 4 0.54 -53.11 -9.07
C THR A 4 1.60 -52.07 -9.40
N GLN A 5 1.79 -51.74 -10.68
CA GLN A 5 2.70 -50.68 -11.14
C GLN A 5 2.18 -49.30 -10.74
N ALA A 6 0.87 -49.06 -10.85
CA ALA A 6 0.27 -47.79 -10.44
C ALA A 6 0.47 -47.50 -8.93
N ILE A 7 0.43 -48.53 -8.09
CA ILE A 7 0.67 -48.41 -6.63
C ILE A 7 2.15 -48.18 -6.33
N SER A 8 3.07 -48.90 -6.99
CA SER A 8 4.51 -48.70 -6.80
C SER A 8 4.98 -47.32 -7.27
N ASP A 9 4.43 -46.83 -8.38
CA ASP A 9 4.74 -45.52 -8.92
C ASP A 9 4.23 -44.42 -7.97
N SER A 10 3.03 -44.59 -7.43
CA SER A 10 2.46 -43.67 -6.43
C SER A 10 3.31 -43.60 -5.16
N TYR A 11 3.81 -44.73 -4.66
CA TYR A 11 4.70 -44.78 -3.49
C TYR A 11 6.03 -44.06 -3.75
N THR A 12 6.64 -44.29 -4.91
CA THR A 12 7.91 -43.66 -5.29
C THR A 12 7.75 -42.14 -5.39
N ILE A 13 6.70 -41.66 -6.05
CA ILE A 13 6.41 -40.22 -6.17
C ILE A 13 6.19 -39.56 -4.79
N ILE A 14 5.48 -40.21 -3.87
CA ILE A 14 5.22 -39.67 -2.52
C ILE A 14 6.52 -39.62 -1.69
N SER A 15 7.31 -40.70 -1.72
CA SER A 15 8.58 -40.76 -0.98
C SER A 15 9.61 -39.74 -1.48
N GLU A 16 9.70 -39.52 -2.79
CA GLU A 16 10.55 -38.49 -3.38
C GLU A 16 10.12 -37.08 -2.94
N ARG A 17 8.81 -36.81 -2.93
CA ARG A 17 8.27 -35.51 -2.47
C ARG A 17 8.55 -35.26 -0.99
N ILE A 18 8.42 -36.26 -0.13
CA ILE A 18 8.71 -36.14 1.31
C ILE A 18 10.21 -35.91 1.54
N THR A 19 11.06 -36.67 0.83
CA THR A 19 12.52 -36.57 0.97
C THR A 19 13.03 -35.21 0.50
N ALA A 20 12.43 -34.63 -0.54
CA ALA A 20 12.75 -33.27 -0.99
C ALA A 20 12.15 -32.17 -0.10
N PHE A 21 11.06 -32.43 0.62
CA PHE A 21 10.38 -31.44 1.45
C PHE A 21 11.17 -31.08 2.72
N ILE A 22 11.80 -32.06 3.38
CA ILE A 22 12.52 -31.83 4.65
C ILE A 22 13.69 -30.83 4.48
N PRO A 23 14.60 -30.98 3.49
CA PRO A 23 15.67 -30.01 3.26
C PRO A 23 15.14 -28.62 2.91
N ASN A 24 14.08 -28.55 2.08
CA ASN A 24 13.47 -27.28 1.69
C ASN A 24 12.81 -26.58 2.88
N LEU A 25 12.19 -27.33 3.79
CA LEU A 25 11.60 -26.80 5.02
C LEU A 25 12.68 -26.19 5.92
N LEU A 26 13.82 -26.86 6.09
CA LEU A 26 14.94 -26.30 6.83
C LEU A 26 15.47 -25.02 6.17
N GLY A 27 15.62 -25.02 4.84
CA GLY A 27 16.00 -23.83 4.08
C GLY A 27 15.04 -22.66 4.30
N ALA A 28 13.73 -22.92 4.19
CA ALA A 28 12.68 -21.93 4.42
C ALA A 28 12.73 -21.36 5.86
N VAL A 29 12.92 -22.20 6.87
CA VAL A 29 13.05 -21.74 8.27
C VAL A 29 14.27 -20.82 8.43
N VAL A 30 15.42 -21.18 7.84
CA VAL A 30 16.62 -20.33 7.88
C VAL A 30 16.36 -18.99 7.20
N ILE A 31 15.70 -18.98 6.04
CA ILE A 31 15.32 -17.76 5.31
C ILE A 31 14.44 -16.85 6.19
N LEU A 32 13.44 -17.41 6.88
CA LEU A 32 12.57 -16.64 7.78
C LEU A 32 13.31 -16.07 8.98
N LEU A 33 14.23 -16.83 9.58
CA LEU A 33 15.05 -16.33 10.69
C LEU A 33 15.95 -15.17 10.27
N VAL A 34 16.58 -15.27 9.09
CA VAL A 34 17.36 -14.18 8.50
C VAL A 34 16.47 -12.98 8.22
N GLY A 35 15.30 -13.19 7.61
CA GLY A 35 14.34 -12.13 7.30
C GLY A 35 13.85 -11.38 8.53
N TRP A 36 13.61 -12.09 9.63
CA TRP A 36 13.24 -11.49 10.91
C TRP A 36 14.33 -10.53 11.42
N LEU A 37 15.58 -10.98 11.42
CA LEU A 37 16.73 -10.19 11.88
C LEU A 37 16.96 -8.96 10.99
N VAL A 38 16.95 -9.16 9.66
CA VAL A 38 17.15 -8.09 8.67
C VAL A 38 16.03 -7.06 8.75
N GLY A 39 14.76 -7.50 8.84
CA GLY A 39 13.62 -6.60 8.94
C GLY A 39 13.65 -5.76 10.21
N TRP A 40 14.01 -6.35 11.36
CA TRP A 40 14.20 -5.60 12.59
C TRP A 40 15.34 -4.56 12.49
N ALA A 41 16.48 -4.95 11.93
CA ALA A 41 17.63 -4.05 11.77
C ALA A 41 17.33 -2.88 10.82
N LEU A 42 16.69 -3.15 9.68
CA LEU A 42 16.30 -2.13 8.71
C LEU A 42 15.26 -1.16 9.29
N ALA A 43 14.27 -1.67 10.02
CA ALA A 43 13.26 -0.81 10.66
C ALA A 43 13.90 0.16 11.66
N LEU A 44 14.86 -0.31 12.46
CA LEU A 44 15.59 0.53 13.40
C LEU A 44 16.44 1.59 12.69
N LEU A 45 17.08 1.23 11.59
CA LEU A 45 17.87 2.14 10.78
C LEU A 45 16.98 3.23 10.17
N VAL A 46 15.85 2.84 9.56
CA VAL A 46 14.90 3.77 8.96
C VAL A 46 14.31 4.72 10.01
N ASP A 47 13.89 4.22 11.17
CA ASP A 47 13.38 5.06 12.26
C ASP A 47 14.42 6.11 12.68
N LYS A 48 15.68 5.70 12.90
CA LYS A 48 16.78 6.61 13.25
C LYS A 48 17.03 7.67 12.18
N VAL A 49 17.08 7.27 10.91
CA VAL A 49 17.33 8.19 9.79
C VAL A 49 16.19 9.20 9.66
N LEU A 50 14.94 8.75 9.69
CA LEU A 50 13.78 9.64 9.56
C LEU A 50 13.66 10.63 10.74
N ARG A 51 13.97 10.19 11.96
CA ARG A 51 14.05 11.09 13.13
C ARG A 51 15.19 12.10 13.01
N ALA A 52 16.37 11.66 12.57
CA ALA A 52 17.53 12.53 12.38
C ALA A 52 17.29 13.62 11.31
N LEU A 53 16.50 13.31 10.28
CA LEU A 53 16.12 14.26 9.22
C LEU A 53 15.07 15.30 9.64
N GLY A 54 14.51 15.22 10.86
CA GLY A 54 13.59 16.24 11.36
C GLY A 54 12.22 16.29 10.66
N LEU A 55 11.81 15.19 10.01
CA LEU A 55 10.53 15.04 9.30
C LEU A 55 9.28 15.31 10.15
N LYS A 56 9.43 15.27 11.49
CA LYS A 56 8.39 15.64 12.46
C LYS A 56 7.79 17.03 12.16
N SER A 57 8.63 18.00 11.77
CA SER A 57 8.20 19.38 11.47
C SER A 57 7.36 19.51 10.20
N LEU A 58 7.63 18.68 9.17
CA LEU A 58 6.89 18.68 7.90
C LEU A 58 5.51 18.03 8.05
N LEU A 59 5.43 16.98 8.89
CA LEU A 59 4.20 16.27 9.20
C LEU A 59 3.27 17.07 10.12
N GLU A 60 3.82 17.81 11.09
CA GLU A 60 3.08 18.78 11.91
C GLU A 60 2.51 19.93 11.05
N ALA A 61 3.28 20.42 10.06
CA ALA A 61 2.85 21.49 9.15
C ALA A 61 1.68 21.11 8.24
N ALA A 62 1.51 19.81 7.92
CA ALA A 62 0.38 19.30 7.16
C ALA A 62 -0.95 19.32 7.94
N LYS A 63 -0.94 19.68 9.24
CA LYS A 63 -2.12 19.76 10.12
C LYS A 63 -2.99 18.49 10.11
N VAL A 64 -2.42 17.34 9.75
CA VAL A 64 -3.11 16.05 9.81
C VAL A 64 -3.55 15.78 11.25
N GLU A 65 -2.73 16.18 12.24
CA GLU A 65 -3.07 16.12 13.67
C GLU A 65 -4.39 16.80 14.07
N GLN A 66 -4.86 17.85 13.38
CA GLN A 66 -6.10 18.53 13.77
C GLN A 66 -7.36 17.69 13.50
N LEU A 67 -7.27 16.69 12.61
CA LEU A 67 -8.35 15.71 12.39
C LEU A 67 -8.32 14.59 13.44
N TRP A 68 -7.15 14.27 13.99
CA TRP A 68 -6.94 13.12 14.89
C TRP A 68 -6.86 13.48 16.37
N LYS A 69 -6.64 14.75 16.75
CA LYS A 69 -6.69 15.23 18.14
C LYS A 69 -8.06 15.04 18.82
N ARG A 70 -9.12 14.74 18.06
CA ARG A 70 -10.41 14.31 18.62
C ARG A 70 -10.43 12.85 19.09
N ALA A 71 -9.42 12.06 18.73
CA ALA A 71 -9.34 10.62 19.01
C ALA A 71 -8.29 10.25 20.09
N GLU A 72 -7.55 11.21 20.65
CA GLU A 72 -6.56 10.97 21.74
C GLU A 72 -5.44 9.96 21.40
N VAL A 73 -5.21 9.70 20.11
CA VAL A 73 -4.13 8.82 19.64
C VAL A 73 -2.96 9.68 19.14
N ASP A 74 -1.84 9.66 19.85
CA ASP A 74 -0.56 10.18 19.36
C ASP A 74 -0.05 9.25 18.24
N PHE A 75 -0.34 9.60 16.98
CA PHE A 75 0.05 8.82 15.82
C PHE A 75 1.48 9.18 15.40
N ASP A 76 2.48 8.41 15.84
CA ASP A 76 3.87 8.59 15.39
C ASP A 76 4.00 8.11 13.93
N THR A 77 3.93 9.05 12.99
CA THR A 77 4.05 8.77 11.55
C THR A 77 5.41 8.16 11.19
N ILE A 78 6.48 8.47 11.94
CA ILE A 78 7.79 7.89 11.71
C ILE A 78 7.78 6.41 12.11
N ALA A 79 7.16 6.08 13.25
CA ALA A 79 6.95 4.70 13.68
C ALA A 79 6.07 3.91 12.71
N LEU A 80 5.07 4.56 12.09
CA LEU A 80 4.27 3.95 11.03
C LEU A 80 5.14 3.58 9.82
N ILE A 81 5.97 4.50 9.33
CA ILE A 81 6.82 4.27 8.15
C ILE A 81 7.87 3.18 8.44
N SER A 82 8.54 3.23 9.59
CA SER A 82 9.53 2.20 9.96
C SER A 82 8.87 0.83 10.17
N GLY A 83 7.65 0.80 10.72
CA GLY A 83 6.83 -0.41 10.82
C GLY A 83 6.43 -0.98 9.45
N LEU A 84 6.07 -0.12 8.50
CA LEU A 84 5.76 -0.53 7.12
C LEU A 84 6.98 -1.13 6.43
N VAL A 85 8.17 -0.52 6.57
CA VAL A 85 9.42 -1.08 6.02
C VAL A 85 9.69 -2.46 6.61
N LYS A 86 9.56 -2.62 7.93
CA LYS A 86 9.71 -3.91 8.60
C LYS A 86 8.80 -4.99 7.99
N TRP A 87 7.53 -4.62 7.80
CA TRP A 87 6.51 -5.51 7.27
C TRP A 87 6.78 -5.92 5.81
N ILE A 88 7.21 -4.97 4.96
CA ILE A 88 7.61 -5.25 3.57
C ILE A 88 8.76 -6.26 3.55
N VAL A 89 9.79 -6.05 4.36
CA VAL A 89 10.93 -6.97 4.44
C VAL A 89 10.45 -8.37 4.85
N TYR A 90 9.56 -8.48 5.84
CA TYR A 90 9.03 -9.77 6.25
C TYR A 90 8.28 -10.49 5.11
N ILE A 91 7.50 -9.76 4.31
CA ILE A 91 6.83 -10.36 3.14
C ILE A 91 7.83 -10.83 2.11
N VAL A 92 8.87 -10.05 1.79
CA VAL A 92 9.91 -10.45 0.83
C VAL A 92 10.58 -11.77 1.23
N PHE A 93 10.95 -11.90 2.50
CA PHE A 93 11.54 -13.14 3.01
C PHE A 93 10.52 -14.29 3.11
N PHE A 94 9.26 -13.97 3.39
CA PHE A 94 8.19 -14.96 3.39
C PHE A 94 7.92 -15.50 1.97
N ILE A 95 7.96 -14.66 0.94
CA ILE A 95 7.92 -15.06 -0.48
C ILE A 95 9.05 -16.05 -0.78
N ALA A 96 10.30 -15.69 -0.45
CA ALA A 96 11.45 -16.55 -0.68
C ALA A 96 11.34 -17.90 0.05
N ALA A 97 10.79 -17.90 1.27
CA ALA A 97 10.52 -19.13 2.01
C ALA A 97 9.44 -19.98 1.33
N THR A 98 8.34 -19.36 0.87
CA THR A 98 7.26 -20.04 0.15
C THR A 98 7.71 -20.59 -1.21
N ASP A 99 8.58 -19.87 -1.93
CA ASP A 99 9.19 -20.34 -3.18
C ASP A 99 10.11 -21.55 -2.95
N THR A 100 10.89 -21.51 -1.87
CA THR A 100 11.73 -22.65 -1.45
C THR A 100 10.87 -23.88 -1.15
N LEU A 101 9.70 -23.68 -0.54
CA LEU A 101 8.70 -24.73 -0.29
C LEU A 101 7.88 -25.11 -1.54
N ARG A 102 8.10 -24.43 -2.68
CA ARG A 102 7.34 -24.60 -3.94
C ARG A 102 5.85 -24.30 -3.79
N LEU A 103 5.49 -23.37 -2.91
CA LEU A 103 4.13 -22.88 -2.66
C LEU A 103 3.79 -21.69 -3.57
N THR A 104 3.84 -21.92 -4.89
CA THR A 104 3.75 -20.86 -5.92
C THR A 104 2.51 -19.99 -5.79
N ALA A 105 1.35 -20.58 -5.47
CA ALA A 105 0.12 -19.80 -5.29
C ALA A 105 0.21 -18.77 -4.14
N ILE A 106 0.99 -19.07 -3.09
CA ILE A 106 1.18 -18.17 -1.95
C ILE A 106 2.22 -17.10 -2.31
N SER A 107 3.34 -17.48 -2.93
CA SER A 107 4.35 -16.50 -3.34
C SER A 107 3.83 -15.53 -4.40
N ASP A 108 3.04 -16.00 -5.36
CA ASP A 108 2.40 -15.16 -6.38
C ASP A 108 1.44 -14.15 -5.74
N PHE A 109 0.61 -14.61 -4.80
CA PHE A 109 -0.33 -13.74 -4.07
C PHE A 109 0.41 -12.67 -3.24
N LEU A 110 1.46 -13.05 -2.55
CA LEU A 110 2.27 -12.11 -1.76
C LEU A 110 3.04 -11.12 -2.64
N THR A 111 3.52 -11.57 -3.80
CA THR A 111 4.18 -10.71 -4.80
C THR A 111 3.19 -9.68 -5.33
N SER A 112 1.97 -10.10 -5.64
CA SER A 112 0.87 -9.20 -6.01
C SER A 112 0.62 -8.13 -4.95
N ILE A 113 0.67 -8.48 -3.65
CA ILE A 113 0.58 -7.49 -2.56
C ILE A 113 1.76 -6.51 -2.58
N LEU A 114 2.99 -6.99 -2.81
CA LEU A 114 4.17 -6.12 -2.90
C LEU A 114 4.11 -5.16 -4.10
N ASP A 115 3.49 -5.57 -5.20
CA ASP A 115 3.32 -4.71 -6.38
C ASP A 115 2.41 -3.50 -6.11
N TYR A 116 1.55 -3.57 -5.08
CA TYR A 116 0.78 -2.41 -4.59
C TYR A 116 1.59 -1.45 -3.69
N VAL A 117 2.77 -1.85 -3.22
CA VAL A 117 3.57 -0.99 -2.32
C VAL A 117 4.07 0.28 -3.03
N PRO A 118 4.67 0.22 -4.23
CA PRO A 118 5.10 1.42 -4.95
C PRO A 118 3.96 2.41 -5.22
N SER A 119 2.79 1.91 -5.63
CA SER A 119 1.61 2.74 -5.88
C SER A 119 1.05 3.36 -4.59
N ALA A 120 1.07 2.62 -3.48
CA ALA A 120 0.70 3.14 -2.17
C ALA A 120 1.64 4.25 -1.68
N VAL A 121 2.95 4.08 -1.87
CA VAL A 121 3.94 5.12 -1.53
C VAL A 121 3.73 6.37 -2.39
N ALA A 122 3.53 6.21 -3.70
CA ALA A 122 3.25 7.31 -4.61
C ALA A 122 1.93 8.04 -4.26
N GLY A 123 0.86 7.30 -3.96
CA GLY A 123 -0.40 7.87 -3.51
C GLY A 123 -0.27 8.64 -2.19
N GLY A 124 0.47 8.09 -1.23
CA GLY A 124 0.79 8.78 0.02
C GLY A 124 1.58 10.07 -0.20
N ALA A 125 2.56 10.06 -1.11
CA ALA A 125 3.34 11.24 -1.48
C ALA A 125 2.47 12.33 -2.13
N ILE A 126 1.59 11.95 -3.07
CA ILE A 126 0.61 12.86 -3.69
C ILE A 126 -0.27 13.48 -2.63
N MET A 127 -0.76 12.69 -1.67
CA MET A 127 -1.62 13.19 -0.60
C MET A 127 -0.89 14.16 0.33
N LEU A 128 0.37 13.86 0.70
CA LEU A 128 1.22 14.76 1.48
C LEU A 128 1.44 16.09 0.76
N ILE A 129 1.87 16.05 -0.51
CA ILE A 129 2.11 17.25 -1.32
C ILE A 129 0.81 18.04 -1.49
N GLY A 130 -0.29 17.36 -1.77
CA GLY A 130 -1.62 17.95 -1.90
C GLY A 130 -2.11 18.64 -0.63
N ALA A 131 -1.84 18.07 0.55
CA ALA A 131 -2.19 18.70 1.83
C ALA A 131 -1.38 19.99 2.10
N ILE A 132 -0.09 19.98 1.76
CA ILE A 132 0.77 21.17 1.83
C ILE A 132 0.24 22.25 0.87
N LEU A 133 -0.01 21.89 -0.39
CA LEU A 133 -0.55 22.78 -1.41
C LEU A 133 -1.91 23.35 -1.01
N ALA A 134 -2.82 22.54 -0.47
CA ALA A 134 -4.13 22.97 -0.02
C ALA A 134 -4.02 24.07 1.05
N THR A 135 -3.07 23.92 1.98
CA THR A 135 -2.84 24.89 3.06
C THR A 135 -2.20 26.17 2.52
N PHE A 136 -1.27 26.06 1.58
CA PHE A 136 -0.65 27.22 0.92
C PHE A 136 -1.68 28.02 0.11
N LEU A 137 -2.43 27.35 -0.77
CA LEU A 137 -3.43 27.98 -1.62
C LEU A 137 -4.56 28.63 -0.81
N ALA A 138 -5.01 27.98 0.28
CA ALA A 138 -5.99 28.57 1.19
C ALA A 138 -5.49 29.88 1.81
N LYS A 139 -4.21 29.95 2.23
CA LYS A 139 -3.60 31.18 2.76
C LYS A 139 -3.51 32.28 1.70
N VAL A 140 -3.15 31.94 0.46
CA VAL A 140 -3.12 32.89 -0.66
C VAL A 140 -4.52 33.46 -0.91
N VAL A 141 -5.54 32.61 -1.01
CA VAL A 141 -6.93 33.04 -1.20
C VAL A 141 -7.41 33.90 -0.03
N GLN A 142 -7.10 33.51 1.21
CA GLN A 142 -7.44 34.27 2.42
C GLN A 142 -6.82 35.67 2.39
N ALA A 143 -5.53 35.77 2.04
CA ALA A 143 -4.82 37.05 1.98
C ALA A 143 -5.44 37.97 0.90
N THR A 144 -5.73 37.43 -0.28
CA THR A 144 -6.34 38.19 -1.38
C THR A 144 -7.73 38.73 -1.00
N ILE A 145 -8.59 37.91 -0.39
CA ILE A 145 -9.97 38.33 -0.04
C ILE A 145 -9.97 39.32 1.13
N ARG A 146 -9.05 39.15 2.10
CA ARG A 146 -8.87 40.13 3.19
C ARG A 146 -8.37 41.48 2.66
N ALA A 147 -7.50 41.49 1.66
CA ALA A 147 -7.04 42.73 1.02
C ALA A 147 -8.19 43.50 0.34
N LEU A 148 -9.28 42.82 -0.02
CA LEU A 148 -10.50 43.42 -0.58
C LEU A 148 -11.51 43.88 0.51
N ASN A 149 -11.15 43.79 1.80
CA ASN A 149 -12.05 44.08 2.95
C ASN A 149 -13.35 43.24 2.94
N LEU A 150 -13.31 42.04 2.38
CA LEU A 150 -14.46 41.14 2.33
C LEU A 150 -14.49 40.21 3.55
N SER A 151 -15.65 40.13 4.20
CA SER A 151 -15.86 39.39 5.46
C SER A 151 -15.87 37.86 5.32
N PHE A 152 -15.95 37.33 4.10
CA PHE A 152 -16.02 35.89 3.82
C PHE A 152 -14.66 35.24 3.49
N ALA A 153 -13.55 35.90 3.81
CA ALA A 153 -12.21 35.39 3.52
C ALA A 153 -11.94 33.98 4.08
N ASP A 154 -12.42 33.70 5.29
CA ASP A 154 -12.20 32.41 5.95
C ASP A 154 -13.04 31.29 5.32
N LEU A 155 -14.24 31.61 4.83
CA LEU A 155 -15.08 30.65 4.11
C LEU A 155 -14.45 30.26 2.78
N SER A 156 -14.02 31.23 1.98
CA SER A 156 -13.38 30.97 0.69
C SER A 156 -12.06 30.20 0.85
N ALA A 157 -11.25 30.55 1.85
CA ALA A 157 -10.02 29.81 2.14
C ALA A 157 -10.30 28.34 2.49
N ASN A 158 -11.33 28.07 3.30
CA ASN A 158 -11.72 26.70 3.62
C ASN A 158 -12.26 25.94 2.41
N VAL A 159 -13.07 26.57 1.56
CA VAL A 159 -13.55 25.97 0.31
C VAL A 159 -12.38 25.59 -0.59
N THR A 160 -11.41 26.49 -0.78
CA THR A 160 -10.19 26.20 -1.54
C THR A 160 -9.42 25.03 -0.94
N ARG A 161 -9.23 25.01 0.39
CA ARG A 161 -8.51 23.93 1.08
C ARG A 161 -9.17 22.58 0.82
N TYR A 162 -10.48 22.47 1.00
CA TYR A 162 -11.20 21.20 0.81
C TYR A 162 -11.24 20.80 -0.66
N ALA A 163 -11.42 21.73 -1.59
CA ALA A 163 -11.35 21.44 -3.01
C ALA A 163 -10.01 20.80 -3.39
N VAL A 164 -8.89 21.41 -3.00
CA VAL A 164 -7.54 20.89 -3.31
C VAL A 164 -7.31 19.54 -2.63
N LEU A 165 -7.74 19.36 -1.37
CA LEU A 165 -7.62 18.08 -0.68
C LEU A 165 -8.43 16.96 -1.37
N ILE A 166 -9.64 17.25 -1.85
CA ILE A 166 -10.44 16.29 -2.60
C ILE A 166 -9.73 15.91 -3.90
N PHE A 167 -9.20 16.88 -4.66
CA PHE A 167 -8.44 16.58 -5.87
C PHE A 167 -7.17 15.76 -5.59
N ALA A 168 -6.44 16.09 -4.52
CA ALA A 168 -5.27 15.33 -4.11
C ALA A 168 -5.63 13.89 -3.69
N LEU A 169 -6.73 13.71 -2.96
CA LEU A 169 -7.25 12.41 -2.60
C LEU A 169 -7.64 11.60 -3.84
N LEU A 170 -8.34 12.21 -4.80
CA LEU A 170 -8.70 11.56 -6.06
C LEU A 170 -7.45 11.14 -6.86
N ALA A 171 -6.42 12.00 -6.93
CA ALA A 171 -5.16 11.67 -7.57
C ALA A 171 -4.42 10.52 -6.86
N ALA A 172 -4.42 10.51 -5.51
CA ALA A 172 -3.86 9.42 -4.73
C ALA A 172 -4.61 8.09 -4.94
N LEU A 173 -5.95 8.14 -4.99
CA LEU A 173 -6.79 6.97 -5.28
C LEU A 173 -6.61 6.45 -6.72
N ALA A 174 -6.39 7.35 -7.68
CA ALA A 174 -6.05 6.98 -9.05
C ALA A 174 -4.70 6.26 -9.09
N GLN A 175 -3.70 6.77 -8.36
CA GLN A 175 -2.38 6.14 -8.27
C GLN A 175 -2.44 4.73 -7.65
N LEU A 176 -3.34 4.50 -6.69
CA LEU A 176 -3.57 3.19 -6.06
C LEU A 176 -4.22 2.16 -7.00
N GLY A 177 -4.67 2.54 -8.20
CA GLY A 177 -5.31 1.61 -9.15
C GLY A 177 -6.69 1.11 -8.73
N VAL A 178 -7.22 1.53 -7.58
CA VAL A 178 -8.59 1.21 -7.12
C VAL A 178 -9.62 1.68 -8.15
N ALA A 179 -9.33 2.81 -8.79
CA ALA A 179 -10.17 3.36 -9.85
C ALA A 179 -10.18 2.50 -11.11
N GLU A 180 -9.06 1.90 -11.51
CA GLU A 180 -8.97 1.21 -12.81
C GLU A 180 -9.81 -0.06 -12.84
N ALA A 181 -9.76 -0.88 -11.79
CA ALA A 181 -10.55 -2.11 -11.72
C ALA A 181 -12.06 -1.82 -11.64
N LEU A 182 -12.46 -0.83 -10.83
CA LEU A 182 -13.86 -0.42 -10.71
C LEU A 182 -14.38 0.23 -12.00
N ILE A 183 -13.60 1.13 -12.62
CA ILE A 183 -13.96 1.76 -13.90
C ILE A 183 -14.08 0.72 -15.00
N ARG A 184 -13.13 -0.21 -15.11
CA ARG A 184 -13.19 -1.28 -16.13
C ARG A 184 -14.38 -2.20 -15.90
N THR A 185 -14.67 -2.58 -14.65
CA THR A 185 -15.80 -3.46 -14.32
C THR A 185 -17.14 -2.77 -14.62
N LEU A 186 -17.29 -1.50 -14.22
CA LEU A 186 -18.50 -0.72 -14.48
C LEU A 186 -18.66 -0.42 -15.97
N PHE A 187 -17.59 -0.03 -16.65
CA PHE A 187 -17.62 0.26 -18.08
C PHE A 187 -17.90 -0.99 -18.91
N THR A 188 -17.19 -2.10 -18.66
CA THR A 188 -17.48 -3.38 -19.31
C THR A 188 -18.89 -3.87 -18.98
N GLY A 189 -19.36 -3.71 -17.74
CA GLY A 189 -20.73 -4.04 -17.36
C GLY A 189 -21.77 -3.24 -18.14
N ILE A 190 -21.61 -1.92 -18.24
CA ILE A 190 -22.51 -1.04 -19.00
C ILE A 190 -22.45 -1.35 -20.50
N VAL A 191 -21.26 -1.51 -21.07
CA VAL A 191 -21.10 -1.87 -22.49
C VAL A 191 -21.68 -3.24 -22.78
N ALA A 192 -21.50 -4.23 -21.91
CA ALA A 192 -22.11 -5.55 -22.04
C ALA A 192 -23.65 -5.46 -21.96
N MET A 193 -24.20 -4.67 -21.04
CA MET A 193 -25.65 -4.44 -20.96
C MET A 193 -26.19 -3.83 -22.26
N ILE A 194 -25.51 -2.82 -22.82
CA ILE A 194 -25.90 -2.18 -24.08
C ILE A 194 -25.74 -3.16 -25.26
N ALA A 195 -24.66 -3.93 -25.31
CA ALA A 195 -24.41 -4.91 -26.36
C ALA A 195 -25.45 -6.05 -26.35
N ILE A 196 -25.87 -6.52 -25.18
CA ILE A 196 -26.96 -7.50 -25.03
C ILE A 196 -28.29 -6.86 -25.45
N ALA A 197 -28.59 -5.63 -24.99
CA ALA A 197 -29.83 -4.95 -25.33
C ALA A 197 -29.94 -4.58 -26.83
N GLY A 198 -28.81 -4.26 -27.48
CA GLY A 198 -28.74 -3.94 -28.90
C GLY A 198 -28.50 -5.15 -29.82
N GLY A 199 -28.10 -6.30 -29.27
CA GLY A 199 -27.74 -7.52 -30.00
C GLY A 199 -28.89 -8.51 -30.25
N PHE A 200 -30.10 -8.20 -29.77
CA PHE A 200 -31.33 -8.95 -30.10
C PHE A 200 -32.23 -8.10 -31.02
N ASN A 201 -31.83 -7.96 -32.27
CA ASN A 201 -32.69 -7.75 -33.45
C ASN A 201 -31.96 -8.25 -34.70
#